data_AF-A0A8I2K1T8-F1
#
_entry.id   AF-A0A8I2K1T8-F1
#
_cell.length_a   1.000
_cell.length_b   1.000
_cell.length_c   1.000
_cell.angle_alpha   90.00
_cell.angle_beta   90.00
_cell.angle_gamma   90.00
#
_symmetry.space_group_name_H-M   'P 1'
#
loop_
_entity.id
_entity.type
_entity.pdbx_description
1 polymer ?
#
loop_
_entity_poly.entity_id
_entity_poly.type
_entity_poly.pdbx_seq_one_letter_code
_entity_poly.pdbx_strand_id
1 'polypeptide(L)'
;MADKGNVFYVAPFTPDGKLLGVRKWKVKRLSPKWLGVCESILEQHGSTFRISMGQMLDHLEIKLTSSSGAGLGTFYAHGEIALSAAYFRGEKEETENDVMRMFVDSMRKIDIVQQMKKTETPFEKIFSIKKRPLAVVVIWANSNISDQDYQLINELFNHFAGAYLTKYTD
;
A
#
# COMPACT_ATOMS: atom_id res chain seq x y z
N MET A 1 -11.61 24.91 2.51
CA MET A 1 -10.26 24.65 1.97
C MET A 1 -9.87 23.24 2.34
N ALA A 2 -9.69 22.36 1.35
CA ALA A 2 -9.27 20.98 1.61
C ALA A 2 -7.81 20.99 2.10
N ASP A 3 -7.55 20.17 3.12
CA ASP A 3 -6.27 19.92 3.81
C ASP A 3 -5.28 19.20 2.86
N LYS A 4 -5.03 19.79 1.68
CA LYS A 4 -4.18 19.25 0.61
C LYS A 4 -2.78 19.02 1.18
N GLY A 5 -2.30 17.78 1.09
CA GLY A 5 -0.97 17.36 1.57
C GLY A 5 -0.90 16.83 3.01
N ASN A 6 -1.93 17.00 3.86
CA ASN A 6 -1.84 16.62 5.27
C ASN A 6 -2.52 15.31 5.65
N VAL A 7 -3.29 14.72 4.74
CA VAL A 7 -4.17 13.58 5.02
C VAL A 7 -4.24 12.62 3.84
N PHE A 8 -4.40 11.34 4.14
CA PHE A 8 -4.71 10.30 3.17
C PHE A 8 -5.71 9.32 3.78
N TYR A 9 -6.29 8.45 2.96
CA TYR A 9 -7.23 7.42 3.39
C TYR A 9 -6.59 6.05 3.28
N VAL A 10 -6.90 5.16 4.22
CA VAL A 10 -6.49 3.75 4.19
C VAL A 10 -7.74 2.88 4.14
N ALA A 11 -7.77 1.95 3.19
CA ALA A 11 -8.83 0.97 3.02
C ALA A 11 -8.25 -0.45 3.16
N PRO A 12 -8.20 -1.00 4.38
CA PRO A 12 -7.75 -2.37 4.59
C PRO A 12 -8.79 -3.38 4.12
N PHE A 13 -8.30 -4.42 3.45
CA PHE A 13 -9.04 -5.61 3.05
C PHE A 13 -8.47 -6.83 3.77
N THR A 14 -9.34 -7.74 4.13
CA THR A 14 -8.95 -9.09 4.55
C THR A 14 -8.39 -9.89 3.36
N PRO A 15 -7.65 -10.99 3.62
CA PRO A 15 -7.16 -11.87 2.56
C PRO A 15 -8.26 -12.40 1.63
N ASP A 16 -9.48 -12.66 2.14
CA ASP A 16 -10.63 -13.11 1.32
C ASP A 16 -11.30 -11.98 0.52
N GLY A 17 -10.77 -10.75 0.58
CA GLY A 17 -11.23 -9.62 -0.22
C GLY A 17 -12.41 -8.85 0.34
N LYS A 18 -12.70 -8.97 1.64
CA LYS A 18 -13.69 -8.14 2.34
C LYS A 18 -13.07 -6.82 2.81
N LEU A 19 -13.70 -5.71 2.45
CA LEU A 19 -13.34 -4.38 2.95
C LEU A 19 -13.67 -4.27 4.45
N LEU A 20 -12.67 -3.93 5.28
CA LEU A 20 -12.84 -3.71 6.72
C LEU A 20 -13.31 -2.28 7.06
N GLY A 21 -13.17 -1.36 6.11
CA GLY A 21 -13.64 0.02 6.22
C GLY A 21 -12.66 0.99 5.56
N VAL A 22 -12.98 2.28 5.61
CA VAL A 22 -12.07 3.34 5.16
C VAL A 22 -11.79 4.26 6.33
N ARG A 23 -10.53 4.58 6.58
CA ARG A 23 -10.10 5.44 7.70
C ARG A 23 -9.23 6.58 7.19
N LYS A 24 -9.41 7.76 7.76
CA LYS A 24 -8.61 8.96 7.45
C LYS A 24 -7.38 8.97 8.36
N TRP A 25 -6.22 9.09 7.75
CA TRP A 25 -4.93 9.29 8.41
C TRP A 25 -4.47 10.74 8.27
N LYS A 26 -3.71 11.21 9.27
CA LYS A 26 -3.08 12.54 9.25
C LYS A 26 -1.58 12.34 9.20
N VAL A 27 -0.91 12.89 8.19
CA VAL A 27 0.54 12.75 7.99
C VAL A 27 1.32 13.24 9.21
N LYS A 28 0.87 14.31 9.86
CA LYS A 28 1.48 14.83 11.10
C LYS A 28 1.49 13.87 12.29
N ARG A 29 0.80 12.72 12.21
CA ARG A 29 0.84 11.67 13.24
C ARG A 29 1.90 10.60 12.95
N LEU A 30 2.51 10.64 11.77
CA LEU A 30 3.62 9.79 11.37
C LEU A 30 4.92 10.38 11.88
N SER A 31 5.90 9.53 12.12
CA SER A 31 7.25 9.94 12.50
C SER A 31 7.91 10.71 11.35
N PRO A 32 8.33 11.97 11.56
CA PRO A 32 9.02 12.75 10.52
C PRO A 32 10.30 12.08 10.02
N LYS A 33 11.00 11.35 10.90
CA LYS A 33 12.22 10.61 10.54
C LYS A 33 11.90 9.49 9.54
N TRP A 34 10.88 8.69 9.82
CA TRP A 34 10.48 7.59 8.93
C TRP A 34 9.86 8.08 7.63
N LEU A 35 9.12 9.18 7.67
CA LEU A 35 8.66 9.87 6.46
C LEU A 35 9.83 10.25 5.57
N GLY A 36 10.84 10.95 6.12
CA GLY A 36 12.02 11.36 5.36
C GLY A 36 12.80 10.19 4.74
N VAL A 37 12.88 9.04 5.43
CA VAL A 37 13.44 7.81 4.87
C VAL A 37 12.63 7.33 3.66
N CYS A 38 11.30 7.26 3.77
CA CYS A 38 10.44 6.82 2.68
C CYS A 38 10.45 7.79 1.50
N GLU A 39 10.48 9.09 1.76
CA GLU A 39 10.61 10.13 0.75
C GLU A 39 11.93 9.98 -0.02
N SER A 40 13.04 9.79 0.70
CA SER A 40 14.37 9.57 0.11
C SER A 40 14.39 8.32 -0.78
N ILE A 41 13.78 7.22 -0.33
CA ILE A 41 13.63 5.98 -1.13
C ILE A 41 12.90 6.28 -2.44
N LEU A 42 11.77 7.00 -2.38
CA LEU A 42 10.98 7.36 -3.56
C LEU A 42 11.73 8.31 -4.50
N GLU A 43 12.58 9.20 -3.98
CA GLU A 43 13.42 10.10 -4.80
C GLU A 43 14.55 9.35 -5.49
N GLN A 44 15.24 8.48 -4.77
CA GLN A 44 16.43 7.79 -5.26
C GLN A 44 16.11 6.69 -6.27
N HIS A 45 15.01 5.95 -6.06
CA HIS A 45 14.68 4.77 -6.86
C HIS A 45 13.58 5.00 -7.90
N GLY A 46 12.91 6.15 -7.86
CA GLY A 46 11.91 6.52 -8.86
C GLY A 46 10.64 5.68 -8.79
N SER A 47 10.03 5.44 -9.96
CA SER A 47 8.67 4.91 -10.05
C SER A 47 8.56 3.39 -10.02
N THR A 48 9.64 2.66 -10.33
CA THR A 48 9.68 1.20 -10.33
C THR A 48 10.97 0.69 -9.68
N PHE A 49 10.85 -0.04 -8.58
CA PHE A 49 11.99 -0.59 -7.87
C PHE A 49 11.62 -1.80 -7.00
N ARG A 50 12.65 -2.53 -6.57
CA ARG A 50 12.63 -3.43 -5.41
C ARG A 50 13.92 -3.22 -4.65
N ILE A 51 13.83 -2.90 -3.36
CA ILE A 51 14.99 -2.64 -2.51
C ILE A 51 14.83 -3.33 -1.16
N SER A 52 15.95 -3.69 -0.56
CA SER A 52 16.05 -3.98 0.87
C SER A 52 16.15 -2.67 1.66
N MET A 53 15.61 -2.62 2.88
CA MET A 53 15.72 -1.47 3.78
C MET A 53 17.14 -1.32 4.38
N GLY A 54 17.98 -2.34 4.23
CA GLY A 54 19.41 -2.32 4.58
C GLY A 54 19.72 -2.32 6.08
N GLN A 55 21.01 -2.50 6.39
CA GLN A 55 21.56 -2.55 7.75
C GLN A 55 20.77 -3.50 8.67
N MET A 56 20.16 -2.97 9.73
CA MET A 56 19.41 -3.75 10.73
C MET A 56 18.04 -4.23 10.22
N LEU A 57 17.60 -3.77 9.04
CA LEU A 57 16.32 -4.09 8.43
C LEU A 57 16.50 -4.74 7.05
N ASP A 58 17.65 -5.40 6.83
CA ASP A 58 17.98 -5.99 5.54
C ASP A 58 17.00 -7.09 5.11
N HIS A 59 16.38 -7.75 6.07
CA HIS A 59 15.32 -8.73 5.89
C HIS A 59 14.00 -8.14 5.41
N LEU A 60 13.83 -6.82 5.45
CA LEU A 60 12.64 -6.14 4.94
C LEU A 60 12.89 -5.58 3.55
N GLU A 61 11.93 -5.79 2.64
CA GLU A 61 11.99 -5.24 1.29
C GLU A 61 10.72 -4.49 0.92
N ILE A 62 10.88 -3.47 0.07
CA ILE A 62 9.80 -2.76 -0.58
C ILE A 62 9.95 -2.92 -2.09
N LYS A 63 8.88 -3.34 -2.75
CA LYS A 63 8.72 -3.27 -4.20
C LYS A 63 7.63 -2.26 -4.54
N LEU A 64 7.93 -1.36 -5.49
CA LEU A 64 6.97 -0.41 -6.04
C LEU A 64 6.96 -0.53 -7.57
N THR A 65 5.77 -0.38 -8.16
CA THR A 65 5.61 -0.05 -9.57
C THR A 65 4.51 1.00 -9.69
N SER A 66 4.84 2.18 -10.21
CA SER A 66 3.94 3.33 -10.22
C SER A 66 4.01 4.13 -11.52
N SER A 67 2.91 4.83 -11.83
CA SER A 67 2.77 5.77 -12.93
C SER A 67 1.63 6.73 -12.65
N SER A 68 1.80 8.01 -13.01
CA SER A 68 0.74 9.04 -13.04
C SER A 68 -0.14 9.07 -11.76
N GLY A 69 0.51 9.11 -10.60
CA GLY A 69 -0.16 9.21 -9.30
C GLY A 69 -0.82 7.91 -8.80
N ALA A 70 -0.66 6.79 -9.51
CA ALA A 70 -1.13 5.48 -9.11
C ALA A 70 0.02 4.48 -8.99
N GLY A 71 -0.05 3.52 -8.06
CA GLY A 71 1.02 2.54 -7.90
C GLY A 71 0.61 1.26 -7.17
N LEU A 72 1.41 0.21 -7.36
CA LEU A 72 1.32 -1.08 -6.69
C LEU A 72 2.55 -1.28 -5.81
N GLY A 73 2.31 -1.49 -4.52
CA GLY A 73 3.32 -1.78 -3.52
C GLY A 73 3.28 -3.24 -3.06
N THR A 74 4.43 -3.82 -2.76
CA THR A 74 4.54 -5.10 -2.05
C THR A 74 5.64 -5.01 -1.02
N PHE A 75 5.34 -5.41 0.21
CA PHE A 75 6.27 -5.40 1.32
C PHE A 75 6.57 -6.83 1.72
N TYR A 76 7.86 -7.10 1.90
CA TYR A 76 8.37 -8.43 2.20
C TYR A 76 9.10 -8.44 3.54
N ALA A 77 9.04 -9.56 4.24
CA ALA A 77 9.94 -9.92 5.33
C ALA A 77 10.57 -11.27 5.01
N HIS A 78 11.89 -11.38 5.09
CA HIS A 78 12.63 -12.61 4.76
C HIS A 78 12.30 -13.17 3.37
N GLY A 79 12.03 -12.30 2.39
CA GLY A 79 11.63 -12.68 1.03
C GLY A 79 10.16 -13.11 0.87
N GLU A 80 9.43 -13.24 1.97
CA GLU A 80 8.01 -13.61 2.01
C GLU A 80 7.11 -12.38 1.94
N ILE A 81 6.00 -12.47 1.20
CA ILE A 81 5.05 -11.35 1.11
C ILE A 81 4.31 -11.19 2.44
N ALA A 82 4.47 -10.03 3.07
CA ALA A 82 3.72 -9.65 4.26
C ALA A 82 2.47 -8.85 3.91
N LEU A 83 2.57 -7.95 2.92
CA LEU A 83 1.54 -6.97 2.61
C LEU A 83 1.56 -6.57 1.13
N SER A 84 0.38 -6.50 0.52
CA SER A 84 0.17 -5.95 -0.81
C SER A 84 -0.63 -4.65 -0.73
N ALA A 85 -0.22 -3.63 -1.47
CA ALA A 85 -0.86 -2.32 -1.46
C ALA A 85 -1.11 -1.77 -2.87
N ALA A 86 -2.11 -0.91 -2.98
CA ALA A 86 -2.31 -0.03 -4.13
C ALA A 86 -2.48 1.42 -3.66
N TYR A 87 -1.92 2.36 -4.40
CA TYR A 87 -1.87 3.78 -4.06
C TYR A 87 -2.54 4.59 -5.16
N PHE A 88 -3.36 5.57 -4.77
CA PHE A 88 -4.19 6.37 -5.67
C PHE A 88 -4.20 7.83 -5.19
N ARG A 89 -3.51 8.75 -5.89
CA ARG A 89 -3.42 10.17 -5.52
C ARG A 89 -4.62 11.02 -5.95
N GLY A 90 -5.37 10.57 -6.95
CA GLY A 90 -6.49 11.27 -7.57
C GLY A 90 -6.09 12.15 -8.76
N GLU A 91 -4.91 11.93 -9.35
CA GLU A 91 -4.37 12.76 -10.45
C GLU A 91 -5.01 12.43 -11.80
N LYS A 92 -5.03 11.14 -12.20
CA LYS A 92 -5.61 10.68 -13.47
C LYS A 92 -6.50 9.45 -13.27
N GLU A 93 -7.81 9.66 -13.36
CA GLU A 93 -8.83 8.62 -13.09
C GLU A 93 -8.66 7.36 -13.96
N GLU A 94 -8.35 7.52 -15.25
CA GLU A 94 -8.12 6.39 -16.15
C GLU A 94 -6.96 5.50 -15.67
N THR A 95 -5.82 6.09 -15.34
CA THR A 95 -4.65 5.35 -14.85
C THR A 95 -4.93 4.70 -13.49
N GLU A 96 -5.65 5.38 -12.60
CA GLU A 96 -6.05 4.77 -11.34
C GLU A 96 -6.98 3.57 -11.54
N ASN A 97 -7.94 3.66 -12.46
CA ASN A 97 -8.85 2.57 -12.75
C ASN A 97 -8.10 1.36 -13.31
N ASP A 98 -7.11 1.58 -14.18
CA ASP A 98 -6.29 0.49 -14.72
C ASP A 98 -5.43 -0.16 -13.63
N VAL A 99 -4.75 0.64 -12.79
CA VAL A 99 -3.98 0.11 -11.65
C VAL A 99 -4.89 -0.60 -10.65
N MET A 100 -6.10 -0.11 -10.43
CA MET A 100 -7.09 -0.74 -9.55
C MET A 100 -7.53 -2.11 -10.08
N ARG A 101 -7.79 -2.23 -11.38
CA ARG A 101 -8.09 -3.51 -12.03
C ARG A 101 -6.90 -4.46 -11.92
N MET A 102 -5.69 -4.00 -12.26
CA MET A 102 -4.47 -4.80 -12.13
C MET A 102 -4.26 -5.32 -10.71
N PHE A 103 -4.49 -4.49 -9.70
CA PHE A 103 -4.43 -4.90 -8.30
C PHE A 103 -5.43 -6.02 -8.01
N VAL A 104 -6.72 -5.79 -8.30
CA VAL A 104 -7.80 -6.77 -8.06
C VAL A 104 -7.53 -8.10 -8.77
N ASP A 105 -7.15 -8.04 -10.05
CA ASP A 105 -6.86 -9.23 -10.86
C ASP A 105 -5.65 -9.99 -10.33
N SER A 106 -4.63 -9.28 -9.84
CA SER A 106 -3.46 -9.90 -9.21
C SER A 106 -3.83 -10.57 -7.90
N MET A 107 -4.62 -9.91 -7.04
CA MET A 107 -5.03 -10.49 -5.76
C MET A 107 -5.90 -11.74 -5.97
N ARG A 108 -6.82 -11.72 -6.93
CA ARG A 108 -7.70 -12.86 -7.26
C ARG A 108 -6.97 -14.11 -7.76
N LYS A 109 -5.72 -13.96 -8.21
CA LYS A 109 -4.86 -15.06 -8.66
C LYS A 109 -4.09 -15.74 -7.52
N ILE A 110 -4.06 -15.16 -6.32
CA ILE A 110 -3.35 -15.75 -5.17
C ILE A 110 -4.16 -16.93 -4.62
N ASP A 111 -3.50 -18.08 -4.42
CA ASP A 111 -4.14 -19.33 -4.00
C ASP A 111 -4.99 -19.18 -2.74
N ILE A 112 -4.47 -18.47 -1.72
CA ILE A 112 -5.21 -18.26 -0.47
C ILE A 112 -6.53 -17.49 -0.72
N VAL A 113 -6.53 -16.53 -1.64
CA VAL A 113 -7.75 -15.80 -2.01
C VAL A 113 -8.73 -16.75 -2.66
N GLN A 114 -8.26 -17.62 -3.57
CA GLN A 114 -9.09 -18.60 -4.27
C GLN A 114 -9.70 -19.63 -3.32
N GLN A 115 -8.93 -20.10 -2.35
CA GLN A 115 -9.39 -21.06 -1.32
C GLN A 115 -10.35 -20.42 -0.31
N MET A 116 -10.14 -19.14 0.01
CA MET A 116 -10.93 -18.43 1.02
C MET A 116 -12.09 -17.62 0.43
N LYS A 117 -12.42 -17.74 -0.86
CA LYS A 117 -13.51 -16.95 -1.48
C LYS A 117 -14.83 -17.19 -0.76
N LYS A 118 -15.17 -16.28 0.15
CA LYS A 118 -16.49 -16.21 0.82
C LYS A 118 -17.47 -15.34 0.03
N THR A 119 -16.97 -14.58 -0.95
CA THR A 119 -17.77 -13.76 -1.84
C THR A 119 -17.50 -14.15 -3.28
N GLU A 120 -18.49 -13.96 -4.15
CA GLU A 120 -18.35 -14.20 -5.59
C GLU A 120 -17.36 -13.20 -6.24
N THR A 121 -17.22 -12.02 -5.64
CA THR A 121 -16.45 -10.89 -6.18
C THR A 121 -15.46 -10.30 -5.15
N PRO A 122 -14.42 -11.04 -4.74
CA PRO A 122 -13.42 -10.53 -3.78
C PRO A 122 -12.78 -9.24 -4.28
N PHE A 123 -12.53 -8.30 -3.35
CA PHE A 123 -11.97 -6.97 -3.56
C PHE A 123 -12.84 -5.97 -4.36
N GLU A 124 -14.01 -6.34 -4.88
CA GLU A 124 -14.83 -5.48 -5.75
C GLU A 124 -15.21 -4.13 -5.12
N LYS A 125 -15.34 -4.09 -3.78
CA LYS A 125 -15.65 -2.84 -3.06
C LYS A 125 -14.62 -1.73 -3.30
N ILE A 126 -13.41 -2.04 -3.76
CA ILE A 126 -12.38 -1.05 -4.11
C ILE A 126 -12.88 -0.03 -5.14
N PHE A 127 -13.65 -0.46 -6.15
CA PHE A 127 -14.15 0.39 -7.23
C PHE A 127 -15.20 1.41 -6.77
N SER A 128 -15.79 1.18 -5.59
CA SER A 128 -16.76 2.09 -4.98
C SER A 128 -16.10 3.16 -4.09
N ILE A 129 -14.80 3.09 -3.83
CA ILE A 129 -14.11 4.03 -2.92
C ILE A 129 -13.70 5.30 -3.67
N LYS A 130 -14.47 6.38 -3.47
CA LYS A 130 -14.22 7.69 -4.09
C LYS A 130 -13.27 8.62 -3.30
N LYS A 131 -12.70 8.16 -2.18
CA LYS A 131 -11.79 8.97 -1.34
C LYS A 131 -10.40 9.04 -1.98
N ARG A 132 -9.77 10.21 -1.96
CA ARG A 132 -8.39 10.45 -2.42
C ARG A 132 -7.68 11.49 -1.53
N PRO A 133 -6.36 11.40 -1.34
CA PRO A 133 -5.47 10.29 -1.71
C PRO A 133 -5.79 8.99 -0.93
N LEU A 134 -5.62 7.81 -1.53
CA LEU A 134 -6.03 6.51 -0.98
C LEU A 134 -4.92 5.46 -1.08
N ALA A 135 -4.66 4.78 0.04
CA ALA A 135 -3.95 3.51 0.09
C ALA A 135 -4.95 2.37 0.32
N VAL A 136 -4.94 1.38 -0.55
CA VAL A 136 -5.60 0.09 -0.34
C VAL A 136 -4.56 -0.91 0.12
N VAL A 137 -4.91 -1.76 1.08
CA VAL A 137 -3.95 -2.67 1.69
C VAL A 137 -4.55 -4.02 2.03
N VAL A 138 -3.79 -5.08 1.78
CA VAL A 138 -4.08 -6.47 2.19
C VAL A 138 -2.87 -6.97 2.97
N ILE A 139 -3.09 -7.37 4.22
CA ILE A 139 -2.07 -8.01 5.05
C ILE A 139 -2.25 -9.52 4.89
N TRP A 140 -1.18 -10.21 4.50
CA TRP A 140 -1.17 -11.65 4.29
C TRP A 140 -0.69 -12.32 5.56
N ALA A 141 -1.51 -13.20 6.15
CA ALA A 141 -1.07 -14.04 7.25
C ALA A 141 -0.10 -15.09 6.70
N ASN A 142 1.16 -15.03 7.13
CA ASN A 142 2.23 -15.93 6.77
C ASN A 142 2.94 -16.35 8.06
N SER A 143 2.91 -17.64 8.37
CA SER A 143 3.51 -18.20 9.59
C SER A 143 5.03 -18.06 9.64
N ASN A 144 5.68 -17.76 8.52
CA ASN A 144 7.12 -17.56 8.43
C ASN A 144 7.54 -16.12 8.79
N ILE A 145 6.58 -15.21 8.97
CA ILE A 145 6.84 -13.82 9.32
C ILE A 145 6.46 -13.63 10.79
N SER A 146 7.39 -13.10 11.58
CA SER A 146 7.14 -12.87 13.01
C SER A 146 6.13 -11.73 13.23
N ASP A 147 5.44 -11.74 14.37
CA ASP A 147 4.56 -10.64 14.76
C ASP A 147 5.30 -9.29 14.83
N GLN A 148 6.57 -9.31 15.22
CA GLN A 148 7.42 -8.11 15.28
C GLN A 148 7.68 -7.55 13.87
N ASP A 149 7.95 -8.41 12.91
CA ASP A 149 8.13 -7.99 11.51
C ASP A 149 6.84 -7.48 10.91
N TYR A 150 5.68 -8.07 11.24
CA TYR A 150 4.39 -7.52 10.83
C TYR A 150 4.14 -6.13 11.42
N GLN A 151 4.46 -5.91 12.69
CA GLN A 151 4.34 -4.59 13.30
C GLN A 151 5.22 -3.57 12.60
N LEU A 152 6.46 -3.93 12.30
CA LEU A 152 7.40 -3.06 11.61
C LEU A 152 6.99 -2.79 10.16
N ILE A 153 6.53 -3.80 9.42
CA ILE A 153 6.00 -3.64 8.06
C ILE A 153 4.76 -2.75 8.06
N ASN A 154 3.87 -2.89 9.02
CA ASN A 154 2.69 -2.02 9.13
C ASN A 154 3.09 -0.58 9.36
N GLU A 155 4.08 -0.33 10.23
CA GLU A 155 4.62 1.01 10.46
C GLU A 155 5.25 1.55 9.19
N LEU A 156 6.12 0.77 8.54
CA LEU A 156 6.77 1.13 7.29
C LEU A 156 5.77 1.42 6.17
N PHE A 157 4.72 0.60 6.03
CA PHE A 157 3.63 0.81 5.08
C PHE A 157 2.92 2.15 5.33
N ASN A 158 2.59 2.49 6.57
CA ASN A 158 1.90 3.75 6.88
C ASN A 158 2.76 4.97 6.51
N HIS A 159 4.06 4.90 6.79
CA HIS A 159 5.01 5.96 6.43
C HIS A 159 5.22 6.06 4.93
N PHE A 160 5.40 4.91 4.26
CA PHE A 160 5.55 4.86 2.82
C PHE A 160 4.29 5.33 2.09
N ALA A 161 3.10 4.97 2.59
CA ALA A 161 1.81 5.46 2.09
C ALA A 161 1.69 6.98 2.26
N GLY A 162 2.07 7.51 3.43
CA GLY A 162 2.16 8.95 3.67
C GLY A 162 3.07 9.61 2.64
N ALA A 163 4.34 9.21 2.60
CA ALA A 163 5.34 9.74 1.67
C ALA A 163 4.88 9.66 0.22
N TYR A 164 4.38 8.50 -0.23
CA TYR A 164 3.92 8.34 -1.61
C TYR A 164 2.69 9.20 -1.92
N LEU A 165 1.68 9.25 -1.05
CA LEU A 165 0.38 9.87 -1.36
C LEU A 165 0.33 11.37 -1.11
N THR A 166 1.26 11.92 -0.33
CA THR A 166 1.30 13.35 -0.01
C THR A 166 2.48 14.10 -0.61
N LYS A 167 3.35 13.39 -1.34
CA LYS A 167 4.45 13.99 -2.10
C LYS A 167 3.95 14.69 -3.36
N TYR A 168 4.26 16.00 -3.45
CA TYR A 168 3.98 16.94 -4.54
C TYR A 168 2.53 16.96 -5.04
N THR A 169 1.67 17.65 -4.27
CA THR A 169 0.59 18.44 -4.88
C THR A 169 1.10 19.87 -5.00
N ASP A 170 1.94 20.14 -6.00
CA ASP A 170 2.11 21.51 -6.48
C ASP A 170 0.94 21.87 -7.41
#